data_AF-A0A2E7M600-F1
#
_entry.id   AF-A0A2E7M600-F1
#
_cell.length_a   1.000
_cell.length_b   1.000
_cell.length_c   1.000
_cell.angle_alpha   90.00
_cell.angle_beta   90.00
_cell.angle_gamma   90.00
#
_symmetry.space_group_name_H-M   'P 1'
#
loop_
_entity.id
_entity.type
_entity.pdbx_description
1 polymer ?
#
loop_
_entity_poly.entity_id
_entity_poly.type
_entity_poly.pdbx_seq_one_letter_code
_entity_poly.pdbx_strand_id
1 'polypeptide(L)'
;MRKFYPFIVFVSLLVSTAASAAELSEEAKAEVLAKEAQQAVQEHCEAASGRDARQAAESLAVLSDVWGRLGARAEASPTGPIQYWLGVIAHCVGQTARAVQDLDVFIKTHKGGGRWPELVADAEERIVQIQSREKNIRSKTPAAEAPERSRKPGAKKRGAKPPGR
;
A
#
# COMPACT_ATOMS: atom_id res chain seq x y z
N MET A 1 -68.51 -27.74 -23.96
CA MET A 1 -67.09 -27.64 -24.36
C MET A 1 -66.27 -27.30 -23.11
N ARG A 2 -65.54 -28.27 -22.57
CA ARG A 2 -64.74 -28.12 -21.33
C ARG A 2 -63.32 -27.69 -21.72
N LYS A 3 -62.88 -26.51 -21.28
CA LYS A 3 -61.50 -26.05 -21.43
C LYS A 3 -60.67 -26.54 -20.24
N PHE A 4 -59.83 -27.53 -20.49
CA PHE A 4 -58.69 -27.90 -19.65
C PHE A 4 -57.58 -26.87 -19.85
N TYR A 5 -57.07 -26.27 -18.77
CA TYR A 5 -55.75 -25.65 -18.76
C TYR A 5 -54.89 -26.44 -17.78
N PRO A 6 -53.89 -27.20 -18.26
CA PRO A 6 -52.98 -27.93 -17.40
C PRO A 6 -51.91 -26.98 -16.84
N PHE A 7 -51.64 -27.15 -15.55
CA PHE A 7 -50.30 -27.19 -14.96
C PHE A 7 -49.26 -26.23 -15.58
N ILE A 8 -49.20 -25.01 -15.04
CA ILE A 8 -47.99 -24.19 -15.16
C ILE A 8 -46.95 -24.73 -14.16
N VAL A 9 -46.04 -25.49 -14.75
CA VAL A 9 -44.63 -25.71 -14.39
C VAL A 9 -44.13 -24.87 -13.20
N PHE A 10 -44.07 -25.50 -12.02
CA PHE A 10 -43.34 -25.00 -10.85
C PHE A 10 -41.95 -25.65 -10.85
N VAL A 11 -41.08 -25.25 -11.78
CA VAL A 11 -39.69 -25.70 -11.84
C VAL A 11 -38.83 -24.48 -12.11
N SER A 12 -38.25 -23.89 -11.05
CA SER A 12 -36.97 -23.15 -11.08
C SER A 12 -36.77 -22.37 -9.76
N LEU A 13 -36.56 -23.07 -8.64
CA LEU A 13 -36.22 -22.42 -7.35
C LEU A 13 -35.23 -23.26 -6.53
N LEU A 14 -34.19 -23.78 -7.19
CA LEU A 14 -33.17 -24.64 -6.57
C LEU A 14 -31.75 -24.37 -7.07
N VAL A 15 -31.43 -23.13 -7.48
CA VAL A 15 -30.09 -22.73 -7.95
C VAL A 15 -29.61 -21.43 -7.28
N SER A 16 -29.70 -21.30 -5.95
CA SER A 16 -29.20 -20.10 -5.25
C SER A 16 -28.50 -20.33 -3.91
N THR A 17 -28.26 -21.57 -3.48
CA THR A 17 -27.60 -21.84 -2.17
C THR A 17 -26.10 -22.09 -2.23
N ALA A 18 -25.52 -22.44 -3.38
CA ALA A 18 -24.10 -22.79 -3.47
C ALA A 18 -23.14 -21.58 -3.47
N ALA A 19 -23.58 -20.42 -3.97
CA ALA A 19 -22.73 -19.23 -4.04
C ALA A 19 -22.43 -18.64 -2.65
N SER A 20 -23.41 -18.62 -1.75
CA SER A 20 -23.26 -18.04 -0.41
C SER A 20 -22.28 -18.82 0.48
N ALA A 21 -22.14 -20.13 0.30
CA ALA A 21 -21.19 -20.93 1.09
C ALA A 21 -19.73 -20.69 0.67
N ALA A 22 -19.48 -20.45 -0.62
CA ALA A 22 -18.15 -20.14 -1.12
C ALA A 22 -17.69 -18.74 -0.68
N GLU A 23 -18.56 -17.72 -0.75
CA GLU A 23 -18.24 -16.36 -0.31
C GLU A 23 -17.89 -16.30 1.19
N LEU A 24 -18.66 -16.99 2.04
CA LEU A 24 -18.38 -17.07 3.48
C LEU A 24 -17.02 -17.72 3.78
N SER A 25 -16.64 -18.76 3.02
CA SER A 25 -15.33 -19.40 3.14
C SER A 25 -14.20 -18.45 2.74
N GLU A 26 -14.40 -17.65 1.70
CA GLU A 26 -13.39 -16.72 1.22
C GLU A 26 -13.22 -15.50 2.14
N GLU A 27 -14.31 -15.00 2.73
CA GLU A 27 -14.26 -13.98 3.79
C GLU A 27 -13.51 -14.51 5.01
N ALA A 28 -13.79 -15.74 5.47
CA ALA A 28 -13.09 -16.33 6.62
C ALA A 28 -11.56 -16.45 6.39
N LYS A 29 -11.13 -16.86 5.19
CA LYS A 29 -9.70 -16.90 4.84
C LYS A 29 -9.07 -15.50 4.85
N ALA A 30 -9.80 -14.50 4.35
CA ALA A 30 -9.34 -13.12 4.37
C ALA A 30 -9.21 -12.59 5.80
N GLU A 31 -10.14 -12.94 6.69
CA GLU A 31 -10.06 -12.57 8.12
C GLU A 31 -8.85 -13.18 8.83
N VAL A 32 -8.55 -14.46 8.56
CA VAL A 32 -7.35 -15.11 9.13
C VAL A 32 -6.09 -14.37 8.70
N LEU A 33 -5.96 -14.07 7.40
CA LEU A 33 -4.79 -13.37 6.88
C LEU A 33 -4.73 -11.91 7.36
N ALA A 34 -5.88 -11.25 7.55
CA ALA A 34 -5.94 -9.92 8.14
C ALA A 34 -5.48 -9.91 9.61
N LYS A 35 -5.84 -10.92 10.40
CA LYS A 35 -5.35 -11.08 11.78
C LYS A 35 -3.84 -11.33 11.82
N GLU A 36 -3.34 -12.15 10.90
CA GLU A 36 -1.90 -12.38 10.77
C GLU A 36 -1.17 -11.08 10.40
N ALA A 37 -1.69 -10.31 9.45
CA ALA A 37 -1.16 -9.00 9.09
C ALA A 37 -1.15 -8.03 10.27
N GLN A 38 -2.24 -7.98 11.03
CA GLN A 38 -2.31 -7.19 12.25
C GLN A 38 -1.23 -7.57 13.26
N GLN A 39 -1.07 -8.86 13.52
CA GLN A 39 -0.06 -9.37 14.45
C GLN A 39 1.35 -9.02 13.96
N ALA A 40 1.65 -9.26 12.68
CA ALA A 40 2.96 -8.93 12.10
C ALA A 40 3.27 -7.42 12.20
N VAL A 41 2.28 -6.55 11.95
CA VAL A 41 2.45 -5.10 12.12
C VAL A 41 2.75 -4.74 13.57
N GLN A 42 2.03 -5.31 14.54
CA GLN A 42 2.24 -5.05 15.96
C GLN A 42 3.63 -5.48 16.44
N GLU A 43 4.13 -6.62 15.94
CA GLU A 43 5.40 -7.19 16.39
C GLU A 43 6.62 -6.60 15.66
N HIS A 44 6.47 -6.22 14.38
CA HIS A 44 7.62 -5.95 13.51
C HIS A 44 7.70 -4.53 12.95
N CYS A 45 6.61 -3.75 12.94
CA CYS A 45 6.62 -2.45 12.25
C CYS A 45 7.57 -1.44 12.92
N GLU A 46 7.61 -1.38 14.26
CA GLU A 46 8.53 -0.49 14.97
C GLU A 46 9.99 -0.93 14.74
N ALA A 47 10.26 -2.22 14.92
CA ALA A 47 11.58 -2.81 14.74
C ALA A 47 12.14 -2.63 13.31
N ALA A 48 11.28 -2.70 12.28
CA ALA A 48 11.64 -2.44 10.88
C ALA A 48 12.17 -1.01 10.65
N SER A 49 11.75 -0.04 11.46
CA SER A 49 12.22 1.36 11.42
C SER A 49 13.28 1.69 12.49
N GLY A 50 13.67 0.69 13.28
CA GLY A 50 14.57 0.84 14.42
C GLY A 50 16.03 1.10 14.02
N ARG A 51 16.86 1.35 15.03
CA ARG A 51 18.30 1.61 14.84
C ARG A 51 19.14 0.33 14.73
N ASP A 52 18.63 -0.81 15.20
CA ASP A 52 19.31 -2.10 15.08
C ASP A 52 19.08 -2.66 13.67
N ALA A 53 20.13 -2.63 12.84
CA ALA A 53 20.06 -3.05 11.45
C ALA A 53 19.73 -4.53 11.28
N ARG A 54 20.14 -5.40 12.22
CA ARG A 54 19.84 -6.83 12.14
C ARG A 54 18.38 -7.07 12.46
N GLN A 55 17.89 -6.50 13.56
CA GLN A 55 16.49 -6.63 13.95
C GLN A 55 15.55 -6.01 12.92
N ALA A 56 15.95 -4.89 12.31
CA ALA A 56 15.23 -4.26 11.21
C ALA A 56 15.15 -5.17 9.98
N ALA A 57 16.26 -5.80 9.57
CA ALA A 57 16.27 -6.72 8.44
C ALA A 57 15.39 -7.96 8.67
N GLU A 58 15.44 -8.55 9.87
CA GLU A 58 14.60 -9.69 10.25
C GLU A 58 13.10 -9.29 10.22
N SER A 59 12.77 -8.12 10.77
CA SER A 59 11.40 -7.59 10.80
C SER A 59 10.87 -7.27 9.40
N LEU A 60 11.70 -6.68 8.53
CA LEU A 60 11.36 -6.41 7.14
C LEU A 60 11.11 -7.69 6.35
N ALA A 61 11.86 -8.76 6.61
CA ALA A 61 11.64 -10.05 5.96
C ALA A 61 10.26 -10.63 6.30
N VAL A 62 9.87 -10.60 7.58
CA VAL A 62 8.54 -11.06 8.03
C VAL A 62 7.44 -10.22 7.40
N LEU A 63 7.54 -8.89 7.48
CA LEU A 63 6.55 -7.97 6.90
C LEU A 63 6.42 -8.17 5.39
N SER A 64 7.53 -8.38 4.68
CA SER A 64 7.53 -8.58 3.23
C SER A 64 6.86 -9.91 2.82
N ASP A 65 7.08 -10.99 3.59
CA ASP A 65 6.40 -12.27 3.35
C ASP A 65 4.87 -12.13 3.51
N VAL A 66 4.43 -11.53 4.62
CA VAL A 66 2.99 -11.29 4.86
C VAL A 66 2.41 -10.37 3.78
N TRP A 67 3.14 -9.33 3.37
CA TRP A 67 2.72 -8.43 2.31
C TRP A 67 2.53 -9.16 0.96
N GLY A 68 3.45 -10.07 0.62
CA GLY A 68 3.33 -10.91 -0.58
C GLY A 68 2.09 -11.81 -0.54
N ARG A 69 1.79 -12.41 0.61
CA ARG A 69 0.59 -13.24 0.80
C ARG A 69 -0.71 -12.43 0.73
N LEU A 70 -0.73 -11.23 1.31
CA LEU A 70 -1.84 -10.29 1.15
C LEU A 70 -2.03 -9.88 -0.31
N GLY A 71 -0.94 -9.63 -1.04
CA GLY A 71 -0.98 -9.27 -2.46
C GLY A 71 -1.59 -10.38 -3.32
N ALA A 72 -1.09 -11.60 -3.17
CA ALA A 72 -1.64 -12.78 -3.85
C ALA A 72 -3.12 -12.99 -3.50
N ARG A 73 -3.51 -12.74 -2.25
CA ARG A 73 -4.90 -12.83 -1.83
C ARG A 73 -5.76 -11.75 -2.48
N ALA A 74 -5.29 -10.50 -2.53
CA ALA A 74 -6.01 -9.39 -3.12
C ALA A 74 -6.26 -9.60 -4.62
N GLU A 75 -5.31 -10.20 -5.33
CA GLU A 75 -5.47 -10.59 -6.75
C GLU A 75 -6.54 -11.68 -6.93
N ALA A 76 -6.60 -12.66 -6.02
CA ALA A 76 -7.56 -13.76 -6.09
C ALA A 76 -8.97 -13.35 -5.65
N SER A 77 -9.09 -12.56 -4.58
CA SER A 77 -10.35 -12.13 -4.00
C SER A 77 -10.12 -10.85 -3.18
N PRO A 78 -10.37 -9.66 -3.77
CA PRO A 78 -10.18 -8.41 -3.07
C PRO A 78 -11.26 -8.23 -2.01
N THR A 79 -10.85 -8.20 -0.74
CA THR A 79 -11.74 -7.87 0.38
C THR A 79 -11.26 -6.60 1.08
N GLY A 80 -12.18 -5.88 1.73
CA GLY A 80 -11.86 -4.63 2.41
C GLY A 80 -10.70 -4.75 3.42
N PRO A 81 -10.74 -5.71 4.36
CA PRO A 81 -9.66 -5.89 5.32
C PRO A 81 -8.29 -6.15 4.68
N ILE A 82 -8.23 -6.91 3.58
CA ILE A 82 -6.97 -7.21 2.87
C ILE A 82 -6.39 -5.93 2.25
N GLN A 83 -7.21 -5.12 1.59
CA GLN A 83 -6.77 -3.87 0.97
C GLN A 83 -6.24 -2.87 2.01
N TYR A 84 -6.88 -2.78 3.17
CA TYR A 84 -6.41 -1.96 4.28
C TYR A 84 -5.01 -2.41 4.74
N TRP A 85 -4.83 -3.71 5.02
CA TRP A 85 -3.55 -4.24 5.52
C TRP A 85 -2.42 -4.16 4.50
N LEU A 86 -2.71 -4.25 3.20
CA LEU A 86 -1.72 -3.97 2.14
C LEU A 86 -1.10 -2.60 2.30
N GLY A 87 -1.94 -1.58 2.53
CA GLY A 87 -1.49 -0.20 2.72
C GLY A 87 -0.71 0.00 4.03
N VAL A 88 -1.16 -0.61 5.13
CA VAL A 88 -0.47 -0.51 6.42
C VAL A 88 0.92 -1.16 6.36
N ILE A 89 1.04 -2.37 5.82
CA ILE A 89 2.34 -3.04 5.73
C ILE A 89 3.27 -2.32 4.74
N ALA A 90 2.75 -1.85 3.61
CA ALA A 90 3.52 -1.01 2.68
C ALA A 90 4.15 0.19 3.40
N HIS A 91 3.43 0.82 4.34
CA HIS A 91 3.99 1.90 5.15
C HIS A 91 5.14 1.42 6.05
N CYS A 92 4.96 0.30 6.75
CA CYS A 92 5.97 -0.28 7.65
C CYS A 92 7.28 -0.65 6.91
N VAL A 93 7.19 -1.09 5.65
CA VAL A 93 8.37 -1.42 4.82
C VAL A 93 8.93 -0.21 4.05
N GLY A 94 8.47 1.01 4.34
CA GLY A 94 8.97 2.24 3.73
C GLY A 94 8.47 2.52 2.31
N GLN A 95 7.48 1.78 1.82
CA GLN A 95 6.86 1.96 0.50
C GLN A 95 5.73 3.00 0.57
N THR A 96 6.07 4.23 0.95
CA THR A 96 5.10 5.28 1.31
C THR A 96 4.10 5.60 0.20
N ALA A 97 4.55 5.72 -1.05
CA ALA A 97 3.64 6.00 -2.18
C ALA A 97 2.62 4.87 -2.38
N ARG A 98 3.07 3.61 -2.23
CA ARG A 98 2.20 2.44 -2.34
C ARG A 98 1.22 2.35 -1.17
N ALA A 99 1.69 2.65 0.05
CA ALA A 99 0.85 2.72 1.23
C ALA A 99 -0.32 3.69 1.05
N VAL A 100 -0.04 4.91 0.58
CA VAL A 100 -1.07 5.92 0.32
C VAL A 100 -2.04 5.43 -0.76
N GLN A 101 -1.53 4.86 -1.85
CA GLN A 101 -2.37 4.32 -2.92
C GLN A 101 -3.33 3.24 -2.40
N ASP A 102 -2.81 2.25 -1.67
CA ASP A 102 -3.62 1.12 -1.21
C ASP A 102 -4.65 1.54 -0.14
N LEU A 103 -4.28 2.45 0.77
CA LEU A 103 -5.20 3.04 1.76
C LEU A 103 -6.28 3.92 1.11
N ASP A 104 -5.94 4.71 0.10
CA ASP A 104 -6.89 5.55 -0.62
C ASP A 104 -7.91 4.70 -1.41
N VAL A 105 -7.46 3.60 -2.03
CA VAL A 105 -8.36 2.62 -2.65
C VAL A 105 -9.32 2.03 -1.61
N PHE A 106 -8.82 1.62 -0.45
CA PHE A 106 -9.66 1.12 0.64
C PHE A 106 -10.73 2.14 1.07
N ILE A 107 -10.32 3.39 1.32
CA ILE A 107 -11.23 4.47 1.72
C ILE A 107 -12.29 4.69 0.64
N LYS A 108 -11.90 4.84 -0.63
CA LYS A 108 -12.85 5.10 -1.73
C LYS A 108 -13.87 3.98 -1.91
N THR A 109 -13.47 2.73 -1.70
CA THR A 109 -14.38 1.58 -1.84
C THR A 109 -15.35 1.45 -0.66
N HIS A 110 -14.95 1.86 0.55
CA HIS A 110 -15.70 1.55 1.78
C HIS A 110 -16.28 2.74 2.53
N LYS A 111 -15.91 3.96 2.16
CA LYS A 111 -16.47 5.19 2.74
C LYS A 111 -17.96 5.27 2.45
N GLY A 112 -18.75 5.41 3.53
CA GLY A 112 -20.22 5.45 3.46
C GLY A 112 -20.91 4.07 3.45
N GLY A 113 -20.16 2.96 3.36
CA GLY A 113 -20.72 1.61 3.33
C GLY A 113 -21.04 0.99 4.69
N GLY A 114 -20.69 1.66 5.80
CA GLY A 114 -21.05 1.27 7.18
C GLY A 114 -20.38 0.01 7.75
N ARG A 115 -19.75 -0.83 6.91
CA ARG A 115 -19.18 -2.12 7.32
C ARG A 115 -17.83 -2.02 8.06
N TRP A 116 -17.04 -0.98 7.80
CA TRP A 116 -15.70 -0.79 8.40
C TRP A 116 -15.37 0.67 8.76
N PRO A 117 -16.20 1.36 9.56
CA PRO A 117 -16.01 2.79 9.83
C PRO A 117 -14.69 3.09 10.55
N GLU A 118 -14.26 2.22 11.49
CA GLU A 118 -13.03 2.41 12.26
C GLU A 118 -11.78 2.28 11.38
N LEU A 119 -11.73 1.28 10.50
CA LEU A 119 -10.61 1.10 9.57
C LEU A 119 -10.53 2.24 8.57
N VAL A 120 -11.67 2.79 8.13
CA VAL A 120 -11.68 3.97 7.23
C VAL A 120 -11.10 5.19 7.94
N ALA A 121 -11.51 5.44 9.19
CA ALA A 121 -10.97 6.55 9.97
C ALA A 121 -9.47 6.41 10.23
N ASP A 122 -9.01 5.21 10.61
CA ASP A 122 -7.58 4.93 10.80
C ASP A 122 -6.79 5.07 9.49
N ALA A 123 -7.32 4.59 8.36
CA ALA A 123 -6.68 4.77 7.05
C ALA A 123 -6.55 6.25 6.66
N GLU A 124 -7.58 7.06 6.88
CA GLU A 124 -7.55 8.51 6.65
C GLU A 124 -6.47 9.18 7.51
N GLU A 125 -6.41 8.84 8.81
CA GLU A 125 -5.40 9.36 9.72
C GLU A 125 -3.98 8.99 9.27
N ARG A 126 -3.75 7.73 8.88
CA ARG A 126 -2.45 7.26 8.40
C ARG A 126 -1.97 8.02 7.17
N ILE A 127 -2.86 8.26 6.20
CA ILE A 127 -2.51 9.05 5.01
C ILE A 127 -2.06 10.46 5.42
N VAL A 128 -2.78 11.12 6.33
CA VAL A 128 -2.40 12.44 6.84
C VAL A 128 -1.04 12.40 7.53
N GLN A 129 -0.82 11.42 8.40
CA GLN A 129 0.47 11.25 9.10
C GLN A 129 1.61 11.04 8.12
N ILE A 130 1.43 10.16 7.12
CA ILE A 130 2.39 9.91 6.04
C ILE A 130 2.78 11.20 5.32
N GLN A 131 1.78 11.93 4.81
CA GLN A 131 2.00 13.15 4.03
C GLN A 131 2.66 14.25 4.88
N SER A 132 2.29 14.34 6.16
CA SER A 132 2.89 15.30 7.09
C SER A 132 4.38 15.01 7.32
N ARG A 133 4.76 13.72 7.45
CA ARG A 133 6.16 13.30 7.59
C ARG A 133 6.96 13.59 6.33
N GLU A 134 6.43 13.28 5.15
CA GLU A 134 7.09 13.59 3.88
C GLU A 134 7.34 15.10 3.69
N LYS A 135 6.34 15.93 4.02
CA LYS A 135 6.49 17.40 3.99
C LYS A 135 7.60 17.86 4.94
N ASN A 136 7.68 17.29 6.14
CA ASN A 136 8.72 17.60 7.13
C ASN A 136 10.12 17.25 6.60
N ILE A 137 10.29 16.04 6.03
CA ILE A 137 11.55 15.58 5.44
C ILE A 137 11.98 16.49 4.29
N ARG A 138 11.05 16.84 3.39
CA ARG A 138 11.32 17.76 2.27
C ARG A 138 11.75 19.15 2.78
N SER A 139 11.12 19.66 3.83
CA SER A 139 11.46 20.98 4.41
C SER A 139 12.80 21.01 5.16
N LYS A 140 13.27 19.86 5.65
CA LYS A 140 14.53 19.74 6.40
C LYS A 140 15.74 19.39 5.53
N THR A 141 15.54 19.02 4.27
CA THR A 141 16.64 18.83 3.34
C THR A 141 17.05 20.21 2.81
N PRO A 142 18.15 20.83 3.30
CA PRO A 142 18.64 22.06 2.67
C PRO A 142 18.89 21.74 1.21
N ALA A 143 18.43 22.63 0.32
CA ALA A 143 18.71 22.53 -1.10
C ALA A 143 20.22 22.30 -1.26
N ALA A 144 20.61 21.07 -1.61
CA ALA A 144 22.00 20.75 -1.86
C ALA A 144 22.51 21.80 -2.83
N GLU A 145 23.55 22.52 -2.40
CA GLU A 145 24.24 23.55 -3.17
C GLU A 145 24.25 23.14 -4.64
N ALA A 146 23.54 23.93 -5.46
CA ALA A 146 23.66 23.83 -6.90
C ALA A 146 25.15 23.86 -7.21
N PRO A 147 25.72 22.86 -7.89
CA PRO A 147 27.16 22.78 -8.11
C PRO A 147 27.58 24.09 -8.76
N GLU A 148 28.35 24.88 -8.01
CA GLU A 148 28.89 26.15 -8.42
C GLU A 148 29.64 25.89 -9.72
N ARG A 149 28.99 26.23 -10.84
CA ARG A 149 29.53 26.07 -12.18
C ARG A 149 30.85 26.84 -12.21
N SER A 150 31.94 26.09 -12.07
CA SER A 150 33.11 26.17 -12.93
C SER A 150 33.51 27.62 -13.25
N ARG A 151 34.09 28.33 -12.28
CA ARG A 151 34.96 29.48 -12.57
C ARG A 151 36.08 29.00 -13.50
N LYS A 152 35.95 29.31 -14.79
CA LYS A 152 37.01 29.12 -15.80
C LYS A 152 38.32 29.73 -15.28
N PRO A 153 39.43 28.98 -15.23
CA PRO A 153 40.73 29.59 -14.98
C PRO A 153 41.11 30.45 -16.18
N GLY A 154 41.42 31.72 -15.91
CA GLY A 154 41.85 32.70 -16.91
C GLY A 154 43.10 32.24 -17.65
N ALA A 155 43.00 32.13 -18.97
CA ALA A 155 44.13 31.89 -19.86
C ALA A 155 45.04 33.12 -19.86
N LYS A 156 46.10 33.09 -19.04
CA LYS A 156 47.18 34.08 -19.04
C LYS A 156 48.07 33.83 -20.26
N LYS A 157 47.73 34.42 -21.42
CA LYS A 157 48.58 34.45 -22.62
C LYS A 157 49.88 35.19 -22.28
N ARG A 158 50.98 34.45 -22.11
CA ARG A 158 52.33 35.00 -22.02
C ARG A 158 52.77 35.44 -23.41
N GLY A 159 53.20 36.69 -23.53
CA GLY A 159 53.71 37.27 -24.77
C GLY A 159 54.97 36.58 -25.25
N ALA A 160 54.97 36.18 -26.52
CA ALA A 160 56.15 35.77 -27.24
C ALA A 160 56.89 37.04 -27.73
N LYS A 161 58.15 37.15 -27.32
CA LYS A 161 59.12 38.17 -27.75
C LYS A 161 59.60 37.82 -29.18
N PRO A 162 59.69 38.79 -30.11
CA PRO A 162 60.24 38.52 -31.43
C PRO A 162 61.78 38.50 -31.37
N PRO A 163 62.47 37.58 -32.07
CA PRO A 163 63.87 37.81 -32.39
C PRO A 163 63.96 38.74 -33.60
N GLY A 164 64.74 39.81 -33.41
CA GLY A 164 65.13 40.73 -34.47
C GLY A 164 66.45 40.30 -35.12
N ARG A 165 66.54 40.69 -36.40
CA ARG A 165 67.67 40.70 -37.35
C ARG A 165 68.19 39.35 -37.83
#